data_AF-A0A9D3YD32-F1
#
_entry.id   AF-A0A9D3YD32-F1
#
_cell.length_a   1.000
_cell.length_b   1.000
_cell.length_c   1.000
_cell.angle_alpha   90.00
_cell.angle_beta   90.00
_cell.angle_gamma   90.00
#
_symmetry.space_group_name_H-M   'P 1'
#
loop_
_entity.id
_entity.type
_entity.pdbx_description
1 polymer ?
#
loop_
_entity_poly.entity_id
_entity_poly.type
_entity_poly.pdbx_seq_one_letter_code
_entity_poly.pdbx_strand_id
1 'polypeptide(L)' 'MSSFTRLTVTYAYNEGDATCSSDSTSVKLNRNEHVWLRMQRQFNSHELYEYLNAWNTFTGALVQEL' A
#
# COMPACT_ATOMS: atom_id res chain seq x y z
N MET A 1 -28.71 -1.15 -8.18
CA MET A 1 -27.53 -2.00 -8.35
C MET A 1 -26.33 -1.21 -7.85
N SER A 2 -25.61 -1.69 -6.84
CA SER A 2 -24.34 -1.07 -6.43
C SER A 2 -23.26 -1.50 -7.42
N SER A 3 -22.69 -0.54 -8.14
CA SER A 3 -21.51 -0.79 -8.97
C SER A 3 -20.29 -0.86 -8.07
N PHE A 4 -19.42 -1.82 -8.32
CA PHE A 4 -18.21 -2.03 -7.56
C PHE A 4 -17.01 -2.01 -8.49
N THR A 5 -15.89 -1.50 -7.99
CA THR A 5 -14.64 -1.52 -8.76
C THR A 5 -13.62 -2.39 -8.06
N ARG A 6 -12.96 -3.27 -8.82
CA ARG A 6 -11.79 -4.01 -8.32
C ARG A 6 -10.55 -3.14 -8.49
N LEU A 7 -9.90 -2.80 -7.39
CA LEU A 7 -8.61 -2.11 -7.36
C LEU A 7 -7.52 -3.11 -6.97
N THR A 8 -6.51 -3.28 -7.81
CA THR A 8 -5.28 -3.97 -7.38
C THR A 8 -4.30 -2.92 -6.89
N VAL A 9 -3.82 -3.10 -5.66
CA VAL A 9 -2.80 -2.25 -5.05
C VAL A 9 -1.50 -3.03 -4.91
N THR A 10 -0.39 -2.35 -5.19
CA THR A 10 0.96 -2.88 -4.99
C THR A 10 1.73 -1.89 -4.14
N TYR A 11 2.47 -2.42 -3.17
CA TYR A 11 3.35 -1.63 -2.33
C TYR A 11 4.73 -2.25 -2.25
N ALA A 12 5.74 -1.40 -2.14
CA ALA A 12 7.11 -1.81 -1.88
C ALA A 12 7.72 -0.90 -0.82
N TYR A 13 8.42 -1.51 0.13
CA TYR A 13 9.08 -0.81 1.23
C TYR A 13 10.45 -1.42 1.53
N ASN A 14 11.36 -0.63 2.08
CA ASN A 14 12.69 -1.10 2.46
C ASN A 14 12.73 -1.42 3.95
N GLU A 15 13.33 -2.56 4.31
CA GLU A 15 13.43 -3.04 5.70
C GLU A 15 14.75 -2.69 6.41
N GLY A 16 15.41 -1.59 6.02
CA GLY A 16 16.80 -1.35 6.38
C GLY A 16 17.75 -2.34 5.65
N ASP A 17 19.03 -1.99 5.53
CA ASP A 17 20.07 -2.82 4.88
C ASP A 17 19.75 -3.34 3.47
N ALA A 18 19.13 -2.48 2.64
CA ALA A 18 18.93 -2.67 1.20
C ALA A 18 18.00 -3.83 0.78
N THR A 19 17.29 -4.48 1.70
CA THR A 19 16.22 -5.42 1.35
C THR A 19 14.91 -4.69 1.07
N CYS A 20 14.45 -4.80 -0.19
CA CYS A 20 13.14 -4.30 -0.64
C CYS A 20 12.12 -5.45 -0.55
N SER A 21 11.08 -5.24 0.25
CA SER A 21 9.92 -6.14 0.36
C SER A 21 8.75 -5.53 -0.40
N SER A 22 7.94 -6.37 -1.06
CA SER A 22 6.77 -5.93 -1.81
C SER A 22 5.65 -6.95 -1.76
N ASP A 23 4.41 -6.46 -1.79
CA ASP A 23 3.23 -7.31 -1.89
C ASP A 23 2.12 -6.61 -2.70
N SER A 24 1.12 -7.38 -3.12
CA SER A 24 -0.03 -6.88 -3.87
C SER A 24 -1.32 -7.58 -3.50
N THR A 25 -2.43 -6.85 -3.53
CA THR A 25 -3.75 -7.42 -3.26
C THR A 25 -4.84 -6.75 -4.06
N SER A 26 -5.95 -7.46 -4.29
CA SER A 26 -7.12 -6.92 -4.96
C SER A 26 -8.22 -6.65 -3.93
N VAL A 27 -8.71 -5.41 -3.92
CA VAL A 27 -9.77 -4.95 -3.02
C VAL A 27 -10.99 -4.56 -3.84
N LYS A 28 -12.17 -4.95 -3.38
CA LYS A 28 -13.44 -4.51 -3.94
C LYS A 28 -13.84 -3.21 -3.25
N LEU A 29 -14.04 -2.15 -4.01
CA LEU A 29 -14.38 -0.82 -3.49
C LEU A 29 -15.72 -0.33 -4.02
N ASN A 30 -16.46 0.35 -3.16
CA ASN A 30 -17.59 1.21 -3.52
C ASN A 30 -17.10 2.63 -3.85
N ARG A 31 -17.97 3.41 -4.48
CA ARG A 31 -17.73 4.84 -4.70
C ARG A 31 -17.49 5.54 -3.36
N ASN A 32 -16.41 6.34 -3.31
CA ASN A 32 -15.94 7.09 -2.14
C ASN A 32 -15.33 6.24 -1.01
N GLU A 33 -15.01 4.96 -1.24
CA GLU A 33 -14.16 4.22 -0.31
C GLU A 33 -12.67 4.52 -0.56
N HIS A 34 -11.88 4.43 0.49
CA HIS A 34 -10.47 4.81 0.48
C HIS A 34 -9.59 3.62 0.86
N VAL A 35 -8.40 3.56 0.26
CA VAL A 35 -7.36 2.57 0.59
C VAL A 35 -6.09 3.33 0.94
N TRP A 36 -5.44 2.90 2.01
CA TRP A 36 -4.15 3.44 2.45
C TRP A 36 -3.32 2.33 3.08
N LEU A 37 -2.00 2.53 3.11
CA LEU A 37 -1.09 1.66 3.84
C LEU A 37 -0.97 2.12 5.29
N ARG A 38 -0.86 1.16 6.21
CA ARG A 38 -0.55 1.42 7.61
C ARG A 38 0.55 0.46 8.05
N MET A 39 1.61 1.02 8.61
CA MET A 39 2.63 0.22 9.29
C MET A 39 2.04 -0.39 10.56
N GLN A 40 2.07 -1.72 10.68
CA GLN A 40 1.53 -2.43 11.85
C GLN A 40 2.53 -2.49 13.00
N ARG A 41 3.84 -2.46 12.70
CA ARG A 41 4.90 -2.40 13.71
C ARG A 41 4.95 -0.98 14.31
N GLN A 42 5.08 -0.91 15.63
CA GLN A 42 5.46 0.35 16.28
C GLN A 42 6.92 0.61 16.02
N PHE A 43 7.21 1.78 15.45
CA PHE A 43 8.58 2.25 15.25
C PHE A 43 8.96 3.23 16.35
N ASN A 44 10.20 3.16 16.80
CA ASN A 44 10.80 4.31 17.48
C ASN A 44 11.09 5.42 16.44
N SER A 45 11.39 6.63 16.90
CA SER A 45 11.62 7.79 16.02
C SER A 45 12.78 7.61 15.04
N HIS A 46 13.78 6.79 15.40
CA HIS A 46 14.94 6.52 14.57
C HIS A 46 14.61 5.52 13.44
N GLU A 47 13.95 4.40 13.77
CA GLU A 47 13.51 3.43 12.77
C GLU A 47 12.51 4.06 11.78
N LEU A 48 11.62 4.95 12.26
CA LEU A 48 10.70 5.67 11.40
C LEU A 48 11.45 6.59 10.40
N TYR A 49 12.51 7.24 10.85
CA TYR A 49 13.34 8.11 10.00
C TYR A 49 14.06 7.33 8.91
N GLU A 50 14.61 6.16 9.23
CA GLU A 50 15.25 5.28 8.25
C GLU A 50 14.26 4.75 7.22
N TYR A 51 13.06 4.35 7.65
CA TYR A 51 11.98 3.93 6.74
C TYR A 51 11.51 5.06 5.81
N LEU A 52 11.37 6.29 6.32
CA LEU A 52 10.92 7.44 5.53
C LEU A 52 11.97 7.94 4.53
N ASN A 53 13.26 7.73 4.81
CA ASN A 53 14.35 8.07 3.90
C ASN A 53 14.56 7.04 2.78
N ALA A 54 13.80 5.95 2.79
CA ALA A 54 13.85 4.94 1.75
C ALA A 54 12.85 5.23 0.62
N TRP A 55 13.16 4.78 -0.60
CA TRP A 55 12.24 4.90 -1.73
C TRP A 55 11.10 3.89 -1.58
N ASN A 56 10.00 4.33 -0.98
CA ASN A 56 8.78 3.54 -0.83
C ASN A 56 7.80 3.88 -1.96
N THR A 57 7.09 2.89 -2.48
CA THR A 57 6.09 3.09 -3.53
C THR A 57 4.76 2.48 -3.15
N PHE A 58 3.68 3.15 -3.53
CA PHE A 58 2.30 2.66 -3.42
C PHE A 58 1.57 3.03 -4.71
N THR A 59 1.06 2.02 -5.41
CA THR A 59 0.33 2.22 -6.67
C THR A 59 -0.96 1.41 -6.67
N GLY A 60 -1.93 1.87 -7.44
CA GLY A 60 -3.20 1.18 -7.62
C GLY A 60 -3.79 1.43 -9.00
N ALA A 61 -4.42 0.39 -9.57
CA ALA A 61 -5.09 0.46 -10.85
C ALA A 61 -6.47 -0.22 -10.81
N LEU A 62 -7.45 0.42 -11.46
CA LEU A 62 -8.79 -0.15 -11.63
C LEU A 62 -8.69 -1.30 -12.64
N VAL A 63 -9.09 -2.49 -12.20
CA VAL A 63 -8.99 -3.72 -13.01
C VAL A 63 -10.31 -4.05 -13.70
N GLN A 64 -11.44 -3.76 -13.06
CA GLN A 64 -12.76 -4.05 -13.60
C GLN A 64 -13.83 -3.18 -12.95
N GLU A 65 -14.67 -2.56 -13.78
CA GLU A 65 -15.96 -2.00 -13.37
C GLU A 65 -17.02 -3.12 -13.43
N LEU A 66 -17.71 -3.35 -12.31
CA LEU A 66 -18.76 -4.36 -12.14
C LEU A 66 -20.12 -3.71 -11.83
#